data_AF-A0A8H9GU91-F1
#
_entry.id   AF-A0A8H9GU91-F1
#
_cell.length_a   1.000
_cell.length_b   1.000
_cell.length_c   1.000
_cell.angle_alpha   90.00
_cell.angle_beta   90.00
_cell.angle_gamma   90.00
#
_symmetry.space_group_name_H-M   'P 1'
#
loop_
_entity.id
_entity.type
_entity.pdbx_description
1 polymer ?
#
loop_
_entity_poly.entity_id
_entity_poly.type
_entity_poly.pdbx_seq_one_letter_code
_entity_poly.pdbx_strand_id
1 'polypeptide(L)'
;MVDDPSTLINYWLSVWELNSFYAHQPEQGEGQRVWAETAMYAIGRAEAAGLDTTSANASRFYLRAGLINDLGPMGSSLWNPDALAADILAALPLQLEQATEWATNWQQRPRTEILALRRCKNLLGPAQYIRDYLSTTPTARRLDQWLTLREQLP
;
A
#
# COMPACT_ATOMS: atom_id res chain seq x y z
N MET A 1 -6.20 -14.62 30.97
CA MET A 1 -5.23 -13.58 30.60
C MET A 1 -5.75 -12.97 29.32
N VAL A 2 -6.16 -11.70 29.36
CA VAL A 2 -6.47 -10.96 28.15
C VAL A 2 -5.12 -10.46 27.65
N ASP A 3 -4.66 -10.98 26.51
CA ASP A 3 -3.41 -10.52 25.92
C ASP A 3 -3.50 -9.01 25.67
N ASP A 4 -2.49 -8.26 26.10
CA ASP A 4 -2.40 -6.83 25.85
C ASP A 4 -2.47 -6.57 24.33
N PRO A 5 -3.39 -5.71 23.84
CA PRO A 5 -3.52 -5.39 22.43
C PRO A 5 -2.19 -5.05 21.75
N SER A 6 -1.26 -4.38 22.46
CA SER A 6 0.06 -4.05 21.93
C SER A 6 0.92 -5.30 21.64
N THR A 7 0.81 -6.32 22.49
CA THR A 7 1.53 -7.59 22.34
C THR A 7 0.97 -8.38 21.16
N LEU A 8 -0.35 -8.36 20.97
CA LEU A 8 -1.00 -9.00 19.82
C LEU A 8 -0.64 -8.31 18.49
N ILE A 9 -0.62 -6.97 18.45
CA ILE A 9 -0.18 -6.23 17.26
C ILE A 9 1.26 -6.62 16.90
N ASN A 10 2.18 -6.56 17.86
CA ASN A 10 3.59 -6.87 17.63
C ASN A 10 3.80 -8.31 17.17
N TYR A 11 3.09 -9.27 17.76
CA TYR A 11 3.12 -10.66 17.32
C TYR A 11 2.74 -10.80 15.84
N TRP A 12 1.61 -10.22 15.44
CA TRP A 12 1.16 -10.31 14.05
C TRP A 12 2.05 -9.54 13.08
N LEU A 13 2.66 -8.43 13.52
CA LEU A 13 3.68 -7.72 12.73
C LEU A 13 4.92 -8.56 12.52
N SER A 14 5.42 -9.28 13.52
CA SER A 14 6.56 -10.20 13.35
C SER A 14 6.24 -11.34 12.37
N VAL A 15 5.00 -11.86 12.42
CA VAL A 15 4.54 -12.84 11.42
C VAL A 15 4.50 -12.21 10.02
N TRP A 16 3.98 -10.99 9.89
CA TRP A 16 3.97 -10.26 8.61
C TRP A 16 5.38 -10.03 8.07
N GLU A 17 6.34 -9.60 8.89
CA GLU A 17 7.72 -9.31 8.50
C GLU A 17 8.41 -10.56 7.95
N LEU A 18 8.34 -11.69 8.68
CA LEU A 18 8.97 -12.93 8.27
C LEU A 18 8.40 -13.46 6.95
N ASN A 19 7.08 -13.46 6.80
CA ASN A 19 6.44 -13.96 5.59
C ASN A 19 6.65 -13.01 4.41
N SER A 20 6.65 -11.70 4.64
CA SER A 20 6.96 -10.71 3.60
C SER A 20 8.41 -10.83 3.14
N PHE A 21 9.35 -11.13 4.05
CA PHE A 21 10.73 -11.39 3.69
C PHE A 21 10.84 -12.56 2.70
N TYR A 22 10.21 -13.71 3.01
CA TYR A 22 10.22 -14.87 2.10
C TYR A 22 9.45 -14.62 0.80
N ALA A 23 8.39 -13.81 0.82
CA ALA A 23 7.67 -13.45 -0.38
C ALA A 23 8.55 -12.70 -1.40
N HIS A 24 9.59 -11.98 -0.97
CA HIS A 24 10.51 -11.28 -1.87
C HIS A 24 11.75 -12.09 -2.26
N GLN A 25 11.85 -13.35 -1.84
CA GLN A 25 13.02 -14.19 -2.16
C GLN A 25 12.85 -14.90 -3.51
N PRO A 26 13.67 -14.60 -4.54
CA PRO A 26 13.56 -15.19 -5.88
C PRO A 26 13.62 -16.72 -5.89
N GLU A 27 14.37 -17.34 -4.98
CA GLU A 27 14.50 -18.79 -4.85
C GLU A 27 13.20 -19.50 -4.49
N GLN A 28 12.17 -18.78 -4.02
CA GLN A 28 10.86 -19.34 -3.74
C GLN A 28 10.03 -19.56 -5.01
N GLY A 29 10.37 -18.91 -6.14
CA GLY A 29 9.60 -18.98 -7.38
C GLY A 29 8.11 -18.66 -7.15
N GLU A 30 7.22 -19.55 -7.59
CA GLU A 30 5.77 -19.44 -7.33
C GLU A 30 5.40 -19.47 -5.84
N GLY A 31 6.25 -20.04 -4.98
CA GLY A 31 6.07 -20.05 -3.52
C GLY A 31 6.05 -18.66 -2.89
N GLN A 32 6.60 -17.64 -3.56
CA GLN A 32 6.51 -16.24 -3.14
C GLN A 32 5.06 -15.81 -2.88
N ARG A 33 4.11 -16.24 -3.72
CA ARG A 33 2.70 -15.87 -3.58
C ARG A 33 2.04 -16.52 -2.35
N VAL A 34 2.43 -17.74 -1.99
CA VAL A 34 1.94 -18.43 -0.78
C VAL A 34 2.43 -17.72 0.49
N TRP A 35 3.71 -17.34 0.51
CA TRP A 35 4.27 -16.54 1.60
C TRP A 35 3.58 -15.18 1.69
N ALA A 36 3.30 -14.56 0.55
CA ALA A 36 2.61 -13.28 0.49
C ALA A 36 1.17 -13.36 1.01
N GLU A 37 0.40 -14.38 0.65
CA GLU A 37 -0.94 -14.60 1.19
C GLU A 37 -0.92 -14.74 2.72
N THR A 38 0.08 -15.44 3.25
CA THR A 38 0.28 -15.57 4.71
C THR A 38 0.63 -14.23 5.36
N ALA A 39 1.49 -13.44 4.72
CA ALA A 39 1.79 -12.07 5.16
C ALA A 39 0.53 -11.17 5.14
N MET A 40 -0.29 -11.27 4.09
CA MET A 40 -1.55 -10.54 3.94
C MET A 40 -2.55 -10.92 5.05
N TYR A 41 -2.61 -12.21 5.40
CA TYR A 41 -3.39 -12.66 6.54
C TYR A 41 -2.88 -12.04 7.85
N ALA A 42 -1.56 -12.10 8.10
CA ALA A 42 -0.96 -11.58 9.32
C ALA A 42 -1.18 -10.08 9.51
N ILE A 43 -1.01 -9.26 8.47
CA ILE A 43 -1.28 -7.82 8.56
C ILE A 43 -2.78 -7.53 8.75
N GLY A 44 -3.67 -8.36 8.21
CA GLY A 44 -5.11 -8.35 8.53
C GLY A 44 -5.40 -8.58 10.02
N ARG A 45 -4.67 -9.50 10.65
CA ARG A 45 -4.78 -9.76 12.08
C ARG A 45 -4.18 -8.64 12.93
N ALA A 46 -3.07 -8.04 12.51
CA ALA A 46 -2.49 -6.87 13.17
C ALA A 46 -3.47 -5.68 13.16
N GLU A 47 -4.12 -5.42 12.01
CA GLU A 47 -5.15 -4.38 11.88
C GLU A 47 -6.35 -4.66 12.80
N ALA A 48 -6.86 -5.90 12.81
CA ALA A 48 -7.94 -6.29 13.71
C ALA A 48 -7.57 -6.18 15.20
N ALA A 49 -6.28 -6.23 15.52
CA ALA A 49 -5.74 -6.04 16.87
C ALA A 49 -5.48 -4.55 17.22
N GLY A 50 -5.61 -3.63 16.26
CA GLY A 50 -5.51 -2.18 16.49
C GLY A 50 -4.38 -1.46 15.74
N LEU A 51 -3.66 -2.13 14.82
CA LEU A 51 -2.76 -1.44 13.90
C LEU A 51 -3.55 -0.45 13.03
N ASP A 52 -2.97 0.73 12.76
CA ASP A 52 -3.65 1.73 11.96
C ASP A 52 -3.82 1.27 10.50
N THR A 53 -5.03 1.46 9.96
CA THR A 53 -5.42 1.05 8.60
C THR A 53 -4.51 1.64 7.52
N THR A 54 -3.99 2.86 7.71
CA THR A 54 -3.10 3.49 6.73
C THR A 54 -1.77 2.74 6.63
N SER A 55 -1.14 2.40 7.75
CA SER A 55 0.09 1.59 7.77
C SER A 55 -0.16 0.18 7.25
N ALA A 56 -1.26 -0.46 7.66
CA ALA A 56 -1.64 -1.78 7.17
C ALA A 56 -1.80 -1.78 5.63
N ASN A 57 -2.50 -0.78 5.08
CA ASN A 57 -2.67 -0.64 3.63
C ASN A 57 -1.35 -0.36 2.91
N ALA A 58 -0.50 0.52 3.44
CA ALA A 58 0.82 0.76 2.86
C ALA A 58 1.61 -0.56 2.74
N SER A 59 1.69 -1.35 3.82
CA SER A 59 2.38 -2.65 3.82
C SER A 59 1.78 -3.63 2.80
N ARG A 60 0.45 -3.75 2.74
CA ARG A 60 -0.25 -4.60 1.75
C ARG A 60 0.05 -4.19 0.31
N PHE A 61 0.00 -2.89 0.03
CA PHE A 61 0.17 -2.37 -1.31
C PHE A 61 1.61 -2.54 -1.79
N TYR A 62 2.61 -2.29 -0.94
CA TYR A 62 4.01 -2.54 -1.29
C TYR A 62 4.26 -4.01 -1.60
N LEU A 63 3.77 -4.93 -0.78
CA LEU A 63 3.94 -6.37 -1.00
C LEU A 63 3.30 -6.80 -2.33
N ARG A 64 2.06 -6.38 -2.60
CA ARG A 64 1.36 -6.71 -3.86
C ARG A 64 2.08 -6.10 -5.07
N ALA A 65 2.51 -4.85 -4.97
CA ALA A 65 3.19 -4.15 -6.07
C ALA A 65 4.54 -4.79 -6.42
N GLY A 66 5.33 -5.16 -5.40
CA GLY A 66 6.59 -5.89 -5.59
C GLY A 66 6.39 -7.21 -6.31
N LEU A 67 5.42 -8.03 -5.86
CA LEU A 67 5.15 -9.32 -6.48
C LEU A 67 4.60 -9.21 -7.90
N ILE A 68 3.77 -8.20 -8.19
CA ILE A 68 3.31 -7.92 -9.55
C ILE A 68 4.49 -7.55 -10.45
N ASN A 69 5.42 -6.72 -9.96
CA ASN A 69 6.61 -6.33 -10.69
C ASN A 69 7.55 -7.52 -10.94
N ASP A 70 7.76 -8.36 -9.94
CA ASP A 70 8.76 -9.44 -9.98
C ASP A 70 8.26 -10.69 -10.71
N LEU A 71 6.98 -11.05 -10.56
CA LEU A 71 6.39 -12.28 -11.10
C LEU A 71 5.33 -12.04 -12.18
N GLY A 72 4.99 -10.79 -12.46
CA GLY A 72 3.90 -10.42 -13.34
C GLY A 72 2.50 -10.60 -12.73
N PRO A 73 1.48 -10.04 -13.40
CA PRO A 73 0.09 -10.12 -12.96
C PRO A 73 -0.49 -11.53 -13.11
N MET A 74 -1.48 -11.87 -12.27
CA MET A 74 -2.26 -13.11 -12.39
C MET A 74 -3.77 -12.85 -12.30
N GLY A 75 -4.57 -13.87 -12.64
CA GLY A 75 -6.03 -13.75 -12.74
C GLY A 75 -6.76 -13.47 -11.41
N SER A 76 -6.14 -13.73 -10.25
CA SER A 76 -6.74 -13.40 -8.95
C SER A 76 -6.66 -11.89 -8.67
N SER A 77 -7.69 -11.32 -8.05
CA SER A 77 -7.73 -9.89 -7.67
C SER A 77 -6.54 -9.43 -6.83
N LEU A 78 -5.98 -10.31 -6.01
CA LEU A 78 -4.81 -10.01 -5.17
C LEU A 78 -3.58 -9.61 -5.99
N TRP A 79 -3.41 -10.19 -7.18
CA TRP A 79 -2.28 -9.98 -8.10
C TRP A 79 -2.68 -9.21 -9.36
N ASN A 80 -3.86 -8.56 -9.34
CA ASN A 80 -4.35 -7.76 -10.44
C ASN A 80 -3.91 -6.29 -10.25
N PRO A 81 -3.16 -5.70 -11.21
CA PRO A 81 -2.69 -4.32 -11.14
C PRO A 81 -3.82 -3.28 -11.07
N ASP A 82 -4.88 -3.45 -11.87
CA ASP A 82 -6.03 -2.53 -11.89
C ASP A 82 -6.80 -2.57 -10.57
N ALA A 83 -6.93 -3.76 -9.95
CA ALA A 83 -7.53 -3.90 -8.63
C ALA A 83 -6.67 -3.22 -7.55
N LEU A 84 -5.35 -3.41 -7.57
CA LEU A 84 -4.45 -2.73 -6.65
C LEU A 84 -4.50 -1.20 -6.82
N ALA A 85 -4.55 -0.70 -8.06
CA ALA A 85 -4.70 0.73 -8.33
C ALA A 85 -6.00 1.29 -7.75
N ALA A 86 -7.11 0.56 -7.89
CA ALA A 86 -8.39 0.96 -7.29
C ALA A 86 -8.30 0.99 -5.75
N ASP A 87 -7.70 -0.02 -5.13
CA ASP A 87 -7.50 -0.09 -3.68
C ASP A 87 -6.64 1.06 -3.16
N ILE A 88 -5.55 1.40 -3.86
CA ILE A 88 -4.68 2.54 -3.53
C ILE A 88 -5.48 3.83 -3.55
N LEU A 89 -6.22 4.11 -4.63
CA LEU A 89 -7.01 5.33 -4.77
C LEU A 89 -8.11 5.43 -3.70
N ALA A 90 -8.74 4.31 -3.33
CA ALA A 90 -9.77 4.26 -2.31
C ALA A 90 -9.21 4.53 -0.89
N ALA A 91 -7.95 4.20 -0.65
CA ALA A 91 -7.29 4.39 0.63
C ALA A 91 -6.75 5.81 0.87
N LEU A 92 -6.72 6.67 -0.17
CA LEU A 92 -6.16 8.01 -0.03
C LEU A 92 -7.02 8.88 0.91
N PRO A 93 -6.41 9.53 1.91
CA PRO A 93 -7.16 10.34 2.88
C PRO A 93 -7.65 11.68 2.31
N LEU A 94 -7.24 12.06 1.10
CA LEU A 94 -7.57 13.32 0.45
C LEU A 94 -8.09 13.07 -0.96
N GLN A 95 -8.95 13.97 -1.44
CA GLN A 95 -9.27 14.06 -2.86
C GLN A 95 -8.12 14.75 -3.61
N LEU A 96 -8.04 14.51 -4.93
CA LEU A 96 -6.92 14.97 -5.76
C LEU A 96 -6.84 16.50 -5.78
N GLU A 97 -7.99 17.16 -5.91
CA GLU A 97 -8.11 18.62 -5.97
C GLU A 97 -7.61 19.26 -4.67
N GLN A 98 -8.03 18.70 -3.53
CA GLN A 98 -7.61 19.15 -2.20
C GLN A 98 -6.11 18.93 -1.98
N ALA A 99 -5.59 17.75 -2.34
CA ALA A 99 -4.17 17.47 -2.22
C ALA A 99 -3.32 18.39 -3.10
N THR A 100 -3.81 18.73 -4.31
CA THR A 100 -3.13 19.67 -5.22
C THR A 100 -3.06 21.08 -4.62
N GLU A 101 -4.17 21.58 -4.07
CA GLU A 101 -4.21 22.88 -3.42
C GLU A 101 -3.24 22.94 -2.22
N TRP A 102 -3.25 21.91 -1.39
CA TRP A 102 -2.42 21.84 -0.19
C TRP A 102 -0.94 21.66 -0.50
N ALA A 103 -0.60 20.90 -1.55
CA ALA A 103 0.78 20.69 -1.98
C ALA A 103 1.48 21.99 -2.42
N THR A 104 0.73 22.95 -2.98
CA THR A 104 1.29 24.21 -3.49
C THR A 104 1.97 25.05 -2.41
N ASN A 105 1.50 24.98 -1.16
CA ASN A 105 2.01 25.76 -0.04
C ASN A 105 2.13 24.93 1.24
N TRP A 106 2.50 23.65 1.12
CA TRP A 106 2.44 22.69 2.23
C TRP A 106 3.25 23.14 3.46
N GLN A 107 4.35 23.87 3.30
CA GLN A 107 5.19 24.35 4.41
C GLN A 107 4.45 25.32 5.33
N GLN A 108 3.42 26.00 4.81
CA GLN A 108 2.61 26.96 5.55
C GLN A 108 1.34 26.33 6.14
N ARG A 109 1.07 25.05 5.83
CA ARG A 109 -0.12 24.35 6.29
C ARG A 109 0.04 23.82 7.72
N PRO A 110 -1.07 23.66 8.47
CA PRO A 110 -1.05 22.99 9.77
C PRO A 110 -0.43 21.59 9.70
N ARG A 111 0.20 21.16 10.80
CA ARG A 111 0.87 19.85 10.92
C ARG A 111 -0.03 18.68 10.51
N THR A 112 -1.31 18.72 10.85
CA THR A 112 -2.28 17.66 10.51
C THR A 112 -2.48 17.51 9.01
N GLU A 113 -2.48 18.61 8.26
CA GLU A 113 -2.62 18.63 6.80
C GLU A 113 -1.34 18.12 6.12
N ILE A 114 -0.17 18.54 6.62
CA ILE A 114 1.12 18.01 6.15
C ILE A 114 1.19 16.49 6.33
N LEU A 115 0.72 15.98 7.48
CA LEU A 115 0.67 14.54 7.75
C LEU A 115 -0.30 13.82 6.80
N ALA A 116 -1.43 14.43 6.43
CA ALA A 116 -2.34 13.86 5.44
C ALA A 116 -1.69 13.76 4.05
N LEU A 117 -0.95 14.80 3.62
CA LEU A 117 -0.19 14.76 2.36
C LEU A 117 0.89 13.66 2.37
N ARG A 118 1.62 13.52 3.49
CA ARG A 118 2.60 12.43 3.65
C ARG A 118 1.96 11.06 3.58
N ARG A 119 0.77 10.89 4.17
CA ARG A 119 0.00 9.63 4.05
C ARG A 119 -0.37 9.34 2.60
N CYS A 120 -0.84 10.34 1.84
CA CYS A 120 -1.07 10.17 0.40
C CYS A 120 0.20 9.71 -0.32
N LYS A 121 1.34 10.38 -0.07
CA LYS A 121 2.63 10.04 -0.72
C LYS A 121 3.08 8.62 -0.42
N ASN A 122 2.93 8.19 0.83
CA ASN A 122 3.28 6.83 1.26
C ASN A 122 2.38 5.79 0.59
N LEU A 123 1.06 6.01 0.58
CA LEU A 123 0.10 5.10 -0.07
C LEU A 123 0.25 5.03 -1.59
N LEU A 124 0.76 6.10 -2.22
CA LEU A 124 1.02 6.16 -3.66
C LEU A 124 2.37 5.55 -4.07
N GLY A 125 3.30 5.31 -3.13
CA GLY A 125 4.60 4.72 -3.45
C GLY A 125 4.51 3.41 -4.25
N PRO A 126 3.68 2.44 -3.84
CA PRO A 126 3.50 1.18 -4.55
C PRO A 126 3.00 1.32 -6.00
N ALA A 127 2.26 2.39 -6.30
CA ALA A 127 1.70 2.62 -7.63
C ALA A 127 2.77 2.78 -8.72
N GLN A 128 4.00 3.17 -8.36
CA GLN A 128 5.11 3.31 -9.30
C GLN A 128 5.52 1.96 -9.91
N TYR A 129 5.45 0.87 -9.16
CA TYR A 129 5.88 -0.46 -9.62
C TYR A 129 4.85 -1.16 -10.50
N ILE A 130 3.57 -0.78 -10.39
CA ILE A 130 2.50 -1.44 -11.15
C ILE A 130 2.10 -0.68 -12.40
N ARG A 131 2.67 0.51 -12.62
CA ARG A 131 2.18 1.45 -13.64
C ARG A 131 2.18 0.86 -15.05
N ASP A 132 3.23 0.11 -15.40
CA ASP A 132 3.39 -0.49 -16.72
C ASP A 132 2.47 -1.69 -16.97
N TYR A 133 1.82 -2.20 -15.92
CA TYR A 133 0.89 -3.33 -15.98
C TYR A 133 -0.58 -2.91 -15.97
N LEU A 134 -0.87 -1.61 -15.84
CA LEU A 134 -2.25 -1.12 -15.80
C LEU A 134 -2.89 -1.15 -17.18
N SER A 135 -4.16 -1.55 -17.22
CA SER A 135 -4.98 -1.44 -18.42
C SER A 135 -5.31 0.03 -18.69
N THR A 136 -5.67 0.37 -19.94
CA THR A 136 -6.11 1.74 -20.32
C THR A 136 -7.50 2.07 -19.75
N THR A 137 -7.58 2.27 -18.44
CA THR A 137 -8.82 2.47 -17.67
C THR A 137 -8.92 3.90 -17.12
N PRO A 138 -10.12 4.36 -16.72
CA PRO A 138 -10.26 5.60 -15.94
C PRO A 138 -9.45 5.57 -14.63
N THR A 139 -9.34 4.40 -13.99
CA THR A 139 -8.51 4.18 -12.80
C THR A 139 -7.04 4.48 -13.09
N ALA A 140 -6.48 3.97 -14.18
CA ALA A 140 -5.10 4.23 -14.57
C ALA A 140 -4.84 5.73 -14.81
N ARG A 141 -5.74 6.43 -15.53
CA ARG A 141 -5.63 7.88 -15.73
C ARG A 141 -5.69 8.66 -14.42
N ARG A 142 -6.54 8.26 -13.48
CA ARG A 142 -6.62 8.91 -12.17
C ARG A 142 -5.36 8.65 -11.35
N LEU A 143 -4.80 7.45 -11.43
CA LEU A 143 -3.53 7.12 -10.77
C LEU A 143 -2.37 7.93 -11.34
N ASP A 144 -2.34 8.18 -12.66
CA ASP A 144 -1.33 9.04 -13.31
C ASP A 144 -1.33 10.46 -12.76
N GLN A 145 -2.52 11.04 -12.56
CA GLN A 145 -2.66 12.38 -11.99
C GLN A 145 -2.09 12.43 -10.57
N TRP A 146 -2.38 11.41 -9.77
CA TRP A 146 -1.82 11.28 -8.42
C TRP A 146 -0.32 11.05 -8.41
N LEU A 147 0.22 10.21 -9.30
CA LEU A 147 1.66 9.97 -9.42
C LEU A 147 2.40 11.25 -9.84
N THR A 148 1.81 12.06 -10.72
CA THR A 148 2.36 13.38 -11.08
C THR A 148 2.39 14.33 -9.87
N LEU A 149 1.32 14.36 -9.07
CA LEU A 149 1.26 15.18 -7.85
C LEU A 149 2.23 14.67 -6.76
N ARG A 150 2.44 13.35 -6.66
CA ARG A 150 3.23 12.69 -5.61
C ARG A 150 4.62 13.31 -5.44
N GLU A 151 5.27 13.68 -6.53
CA GLU A 151 6.61 14.27 -6.53
C GLU A 151 6.66 15.65 -5.86
N GLN A 152 5.51 16.31 -5.71
CA GLN A 152 5.36 17.61 -5.07
C GLN A 152 4.92 17.50 -3.60
N LEU A 153 4.55 16.29 -3.15
CA LEU A 153 4.12 16.06 -1.77
C LEU A 153 5.32 16.06 -0.80
N PRO A 154 5.12 16.47 0.47
CA PRO A 154 6.17 16.53 1.53
C PRO A 154 6.62 15.17 2.09
#